data_AF-A0A537P0N3-F1
#
_entry.id   AF-A0A537P0N3-F1
#
_cell.length_a   1.000
_cell.length_b   1.000
_cell.length_c   1.000
_cell.angle_alpha   90.00
_cell.angle_beta   90.00
_cell.angle_gamma   90.00
#
_symmetry.space_group_name_H-M   'P 1'
#
loop_
_entity.id
_entity.type
_entity.pdbx_description
1 polymer ?
#
loop_
_entity_poly.entity_id
_entity_poly.type
_entity_poly.pdbx_seq_one_letter_code
_entity_poly.pdbx_strand_id
1 'polypeptide(L)'
;MAALRPAWAGNGFIGDQASKSAFWDILDKRRKISKKDAKDPLGKRASQKIGKQKLGKLLADGDARAAAIVASSIEDFAAALQKVICRYLTLKEWDKTQSIVIGGGLSASHVGQLALARAELLPRAERIDIDLGMITHKPDEAGLIGATAC
;
A
#
# COMPACT_ATOMS: atom_id res chain seq x y z
N MET A 1 -26.66 -2.61 -23.97
CA MET A 1 -26.16 -1.36 -23.38
C MET A 1 -24.79 -1.62 -22.77
N ALA A 2 -23.72 -1.15 -23.40
CA ALA A 2 -22.38 -1.25 -22.82
C ALA A 2 -22.29 -0.26 -21.64
N ALA A 3 -21.99 -0.76 -20.44
CA ALA A 3 -21.75 0.08 -19.28
C ALA A 3 -20.55 0.98 -19.57
N LEU A 4 -20.74 2.30 -19.47
CA LEU A 4 -19.67 3.28 -19.56
C LEU A 4 -18.63 2.97 -18.48
N ARG A 5 -17.40 2.65 -18.88
CA ARG A 5 -16.28 2.47 -17.96
C ARG A 5 -15.97 3.82 -17.29
N PRO A 6 -15.96 3.90 -15.95
CA PRO A 6 -15.65 5.15 -15.27
C PRO A 6 -14.18 5.55 -15.48
N ALA A 7 -13.90 6.86 -15.46
CA ALA A 7 -12.59 7.45 -15.82
C ALA A 7 -11.39 6.97 -14.98
N TRP A 8 -11.63 6.29 -13.85
CA TRP A 8 -10.59 5.70 -13.01
C TRP A 8 -10.22 4.26 -13.40
N ALA A 9 -10.97 3.63 -14.31
CA ALA A 9 -10.70 2.30 -14.86
C ALA A 9 -9.57 2.38 -15.90
N GLY A 10 -8.34 2.64 -15.43
CA GLY A 10 -7.14 2.38 -16.20
C GLY A 10 -7.11 0.93 -16.69
N ASN A 11 -6.32 0.61 -17.71
CA ASN A 11 -6.26 -0.72 -18.30
C ASN A 11 -5.62 -1.81 -17.40
N GLY A 12 -5.44 -1.56 -16.10
CA GLY A 12 -4.84 -2.48 -15.12
C GLY A 12 -5.87 -2.99 -14.09
N PHE A 13 -5.49 -4.01 -13.32
CA PHE A 13 -6.32 -4.52 -12.23
C PHE A 13 -6.42 -3.47 -11.11
N ILE A 14 -7.57 -3.42 -10.42
CA ILE A 14 -7.81 -2.46 -9.32
C ILE A 14 -6.73 -2.60 -8.24
N GLY A 15 -6.29 -3.84 -7.95
CA GLY A 15 -5.21 -4.15 -7.01
C GLY A 15 -3.83 -3.57 -7.37
N ASP A 16 -3.57 -3.21 -8.63
CA ASP A 16 -2.26 -2.69 -9.05
C ASP A 16 -1.90 -1.38 -8.35
N GLN A 17 -2.92 -0.60 -7.96
CA GLN A 17 -2.78 0.67 -7.24
C GLN A 17 -2.24 0.50 -5.81
N ALA A 18 -2.32 -0.70 -5.25
CA ALA A 18 -1.83 -1.04 -3.91
C ALA A 18 -0.74 -2.14 -3.95
N SER A 19 0.02 -2.18 -5.04
CA SER A 19 1.12 -3.13 -5.22
C SER A 19 2.44 -2.64 -4.60
N LYS A 20 3.41 -3.55 -4.44
CA LYS A 20 4.79 -3.19 -4.08
C LYS A 20 5.38 -2.14 -5.03
N SER A 21 5.10 -2.25 -6.34
CA SER A 21 5.57 -1.30 -7.34
C SER A 21 4.94 0.07 -7.13
N ALA A 22 3.64 0.13 -6.85
CA ALA A 22 2.94 1.37 -6.55
C ALA A 22 3.54 2.11 -5.34
N PHE A 23 3.95 1.39 -4.29
CA PHE A 23 4.66 2.00 -3.16
C PHE A 23 5.98 2.67 -3.59
N TRP A 24 6.77 2.02 -4.44
CA TRP A 24 8.02 2.61 -4.93
C TRP A 24 7.78 3.82 -5.83
N ASP A 25 6.73 3.79 -6.65
CA ASP A 25 6.33 4.93 -7.48
C ASP A 25 5.89 6.13 -6.64
N ILE A 26 5.14 5.88 -5.55
CA ILE A 26 4.78 6.90 -4.56
C ILE A 26 6.04 7.51 -3.94
N LEU A 27 6.99 6.68 -3.49
CA LEU A 27 8.24 7.15 -2.90
C LEU A 27 9.06 7.99 -3.89
N ASP A 28 9.15 7.56 -5.15
CA ASP A 28 9.84 8.31 -6.20
C ASP A 28 9.17 9.66 -6.50
N LYS A 29 7.83 9.73 -6.50
CA LYS A 29 7.09 10.99 -6.61
C LYS A 29 7.39 11.93 -5.45
N ARG A 30 7.36 11.42 -4.21
CA ARG A 30 7.67 12.22 -3.00
C ARG A 30 9.10 12.75 -3.01
N ARG A 31 10.08 11.94 -3.42
CA ARG A 31 11.47 12.37 -3.58
C ARG A 31 11.63 13.46 -4.65
N LYS A 32 10.91 13.36 -5.77
CA LYS A 32 10.91 14.41 -6.81
C LYS A 32 10.33 15.72 -6.31
N ILE A 33 9.27 15.67 -5.50
CA ILE A 33 8.67 16.87 -4.89
C ILE A 33 9.66 17.51 -3.91
N SER A 34 10.24 16.72 -3.00
CA SER A 34 11.20 17.23 -2.01
C SER A 34 12.49 17.80 -2.61
N LYS A 35 12.90 17.34 -3.81
CA LYS A 35 14.07 17.88 -4.51
C LYS A 35 13.93 19.33 -4.96
N LYS A 36 12.70 19.83 -5.09
CA LYS A 36 12.46 21.21 -5.51
C LYS A 36 13.03 22.23 -4.50
N ASP A 37 13.07 21.85 -3.23
CA ASP A 37 13.42 22.76 -2.14
C ASP A 37 14.76 22.43 -1.47
N ALA A 38 15.38 21.28 -1.78
CA ALA A 38 16.67 20.86 -1.23
C ALA A 38 17.28 19.60 -1.90
N LYS A 39 18.48 19.20 -1.45
CA LYS A 39 19.07 17.90 -1.76
C LYS A 39 18.17 16.75 -1.26
N ASP A 40 18.08 15.68 -2.06
CA ASP A 40 17.31 14.46 -1.74
C ASP A 40 17.72 13.87 -0.38
N PRO A 41 16.81 13.86 0.62
CA PRO A 41 17.09 13.31 1.96
C PRO A 41 17.38 11.81 1.95
N LEU A 42 16.92 11.08 0.93
CA LEU A 42 17.14 9.63 0.80
C LEU A 42 18.40 9.29 -0.01
N GLY A 43 19.15 10.32 -0.44
CA GLY A 43 20.38 10.20 -1.22
C GLY A 43 20.13 9.95 -2.70
N LYS A 44 21.16 9.48 -3.43
CA LYS A 44 21.12 9.31 -4.90
C LYS A 44 20.66 7.92 -5.35
N ARG A 45 20.54 6.95 -4.45
CA ARG A 45 20.15 5.58 -4.81
C ARG A 45 18.70 5.56 -5.32
N ALA A 46 18.41 4.72 -6.31
CA ALA A 46 17.03 4.48 -6.74
C ALA A 46 16.19 3.95 -5.57
N SER A 47 14.91 4.33 -5.50
CA SER A 47 14.05 4.03 -4.35
C SER A 47 13.97 2.54 -4.05
N GLN A 48 13.80 1.72 -5.09
CA GLN A 48 13.76 0.26 -4.99
C GLN A 48 15.04 -0.36 -4.40
N LYS A 49 16.19 0.33 -4.51
CA LYS A 49 17.50 -0.10 -3.99
C LYS A 49 17.75 0.35 -2.54
N ILE A 50 16.87 1.14 -1.93
CA ILE A 50 17.00 1.55 -0.53
C ILE A 50 16.66 0.38 0.40
N GLY A 51 15.67 -0.42 0.03
CA GLY A 51 15.21 -1.59 0.79
C GLY A 51 14.22 -1.22 1.90
N LYS A 52 13.23 -2.10 2.12
CA LYS A 52 12.10 -1.86 3.03
C LYS A 52 12.53 -1.70 4.50
N GLN A 53 13.49 -2.51 4.96
CA GLN A 53 14.04 -2.40 6.33
C GLN A 53 14.73 -1.06 6.57
N LYS A 54 15.46 -0.56 5.56
CA LYS A 54 16.12 0.74 5.66
C LYS A 54 15.11 1.89 5.71
N LEU A 55 14.00 1.80 4.98
CA LEU A 55 12.91 2.78 5.11
C LEU A 55 12.34 2.79 6.52
N GLY A 56 12.15 1.61 7.13
CA GLY A 56 11.74 1.52 8.54
C GLY A 56 12.73 2.21 9.49
N LYS A 57 14.04 1.98 9.32
CA LYS A 57 15.08 2.68 10.10
C LYS A 57 15.08 4.19 9.87
N LEU A 58 14.88 4.64 8.64
CA LEU A 58 14.81 6.07 8.32
C LEU A 58 13.58 6.74 8.92
N LEU A 59 12.48 6.01 9.08
CA LEU A 59 11.29 6.51 9.76
C LEU A 59 11.52 6.66 11.26
N ALA A 60 12.21 5.70 11.89
CA ALA A 60 12.44 5.69 13.34
C ALA A 60 13.59 6.62 13.77
N ASP A 61 14.73 6.53 13.08
CA ASP A 61 16.01 7.11 13.51
C ASP A 61 16.61 8.09 12.47
N GLY A 62 15.92 8.31 11.34
CA GLY A 62 16.40 9.19 10.28
C GLY A 62 16.26 10.68 10.65
N ASP A 63 16.92 11.54 9.86
CA ASP A 63 16.68 12.97 9.98
C ASP A 63 15.21 13.31 9.65
N ALA A 64 14.74 14.46 10.16
CA ALA A 64 13.34 14.86 10.06
C ALA A 64 12.81 14.87 8.62
N ARG A 65 13.65 15.21 7.62
CA ARG A 65 13.21 15.25 6.22
C ARG A 65 13.14 13.85 5.62
N ALA A 66 14.10 12.99 5.92
CA ALA A 66 14.06 11.59 5.51
C ALA A 66 12.85 10.87 6.12
N ALA A 67 12.62 11.04 7.42
CA ALA A 67 11.46 10.48 8.12
C ALA A 67 10.14 11.00 7.53
N ALA A 68 10.02 12.31 7.26
CA ALA A 68 8.83 12.90 6.67
C ALA A 68 8.52 12.36 5.25
N ILE A 69 9.54 12.11 4.42
CA ILE A 69 9.36 11.49 3.10
C ILE A 69 8.82 10.06 3.25
N VAL A 70 9.37 9.28 4.18
CA VAL A 70 8.90 7.90 4.41
C VAL A 70 7.47 7.90 4.95
N ALA A 71 7.18 8.71 5.97
CA ALA A 71 5.86 8.82 6.58
C ALA A 71 4.80 9.25 5.56
N SER A 72 5.07 10.28 4.75
CA SER A 72 4.15 10.71 3.69
C SER A 72 3.96 9.67 2.59
N SER A 73 4.98 8.86 2.28
CA SER A 73 4.84 7.75 1.34
C SER A 73 3.98 6.61 1.90
N ILE A 74 4.09 6.34 3.21
CA ILE A 74 3.21 5.40 3.92
C ILE A 74 1.76 5.89 3.88
N GLU A 75 1.52 7.17 4.16
CA GLU A 75 0.18 7.77 4.13
C GLU A 75 -0.47 7.67 2.73
N ASP A 76 0.26 8.03 1.68
CA ASP A 76 -0.24 7.95 0.31
C ASP A 76 -0.57 6.51 -0.11
N PHE A 77 0.29 5.57 0.28
CA PHE A 77 0.07 4.16 -0.02
C PHE A 77 -1.10 3.59 0.78
N ALA A 78 -1.26 3.98 2.06
CA ALA A 78 -2.40 3.63 2.88
C ALA A 78 -3.72 4.14 2.27
N ALA A 79 -3.74 5.37 1.76
CA ALA A 79 -4.90 5.93 1.08
C ALA A 79 -5.21 5.19 -0.23
N ALA A 80 -4.18 4.81 -1.00
CA ALA A 80 -4.36 3.99 -2.21
C ALA A 80 -4.91 2.60 -1.87
N LEU A 81 -4.36 1.95 -0.84
CA LEU A 81 -4.82 0.65 -0.35
C LEU A 81 -6.27 0.70 0.13
N GLN A 82 -6.64 1.71 0.92
CA GLN A 82 -8.03 1.88 1.36
C GLN A 82 -8.97 2.04 0.17
N LYS A 83 -8.60 2.82 -0.85
CA LYS A 83 -9.42 2.98 -2.07
C LYS A 83 -9.62 1.66 -2.80
N VAL A 84 -8.56 0.86 -2.92
CA VAL A 84 -8.63 -0.48 -3.54
C VAL A 84 -9.57 -1.38 -2.75
N ILE A 85 -9.42 -1.44 -1.43
CA ILE A 85 -10.26 -2.23 -0.52
C ILE A 85 -11.73 -1.81 -0.66
N CYS A 86 -12.04 -0.52 -0.45
CA CYS A 86 -13.40 -0.02 -0.56
C CYS A 86 -13.99 -0.32 -1.93
N ARG A 87 -13.20 -0.24 -3.01
CA ARG A 87 -13.67 -0.54 -4.35
C ARG A 87 -14.06 -2.00 -4.52
N TYR A 88 -13.23 -2.95 -4.06
CA TYR A 88 -13.59 -4.37 -4.11
C TYR A 88 -14.91 -4.63 -3.41
N LEU A 89 -15.13 -3.99 -2.26
CA LEU A 89 -16.32 -4.18 -1.44
C LEU A 89 -17.60 -3.57 -2.04
N THR A 90 -17.50 -2.74 -3.08
CA THR A 90 -18.65 -2.31 -3.89
C THR A 90 -19.03 -3.31 -4.99
N LEU A 91 -18.23 -4.35 -5.23
CA LEU A 91 -18.49 -5.38 -6.24
C LEU A 91 -19.41 -6.45 -5.65
N LYS A 92 -20.39 -6.90 -6.44
CA LYS A 92 -21.39 -7.88 -6.00
C LYS A 92 -20.75 -9.21 -5.60
N GLU A 93 -19.61 -9.55 -6.19
CA GLU A 93 -18.86 -10.77 -5.91
C GLU A 93 -18.14 -10.73 -4.54
N TRP A 94 -18.04 -9.54 -3.92
CA TRP A 94 -17.33 -9.29 -2.66
C TRP A 94 -18.28 -8.73 -1.57
N ASP A 95 -19.59 -8.69 -1.82
CA ASP A 95 -20.57 -8.09 -0.90
C ASP A 95 -20.71 -8.83 0.44
N LYS A 96 -20.33 -10.12 0.45
CA LYS A 96 -20.28 -10.98 1.65
C LYS A 96 -18.87 -11.19 2.21
N THR A 97 -17.88 -10.44 1.75
CA THR A 97 -16.52 -10.55 2.27
C THR A 97 -16.48 -10.18 3.75
N GLN A 98 -15.92 -11.05 4.58
CA GLN A 98 -15.77 -10.83 6.01
C GLN A 98 -14.34 -10.44 6.41
N SER A 99 -13.35 -10.84 5.60
CA SER A 99 -11.94 -10.55 5.85
C SER A 99 -11.19 -10.39 4.53
N ILE A 100 -10.21 -9.48 4.51
CA ILE A 100 -9.26 -9.33 3.42
C ILE A 100 -7.86 -9.56 3.96
N VAL A 101 -7.14 -10.50 3.36
CA VAL A 101 -5.76 -10.83 3.73
C VAL A 101 -4.81 -10.30 2.67
N ILE A 102 -3.84 -9.49 3.09
CA ILE A 102 -2.87 -8.82 2.22
C ILE A 102 -1.52 -9.53 2.30
N GLY A 103 -1.12 -10.13 1.18
CA GLY A 103 0.16 -10.80 1.02
C GLY A 103 1.25 -9.93 0.37
N GLY A 104 2.42 -10.53 0.22
CA GLY A 104 3.52 -9.98 -0.57
C GLY A 104 4.67 -9.39 0.26
N GLY A 105 5.82 -9.19 -0.39
CA GLY A 105 7.02 -8.80 0.34
C GLY A 105 6.94 -7.44 1.04
N LEU A 106 6.06 -6.53 0.62
CA LEU A 106 5.90 -5.23 1.27
C LEU A 106 5.15 -5.35 2.61
N SER A 107 4.07 -6.12 2.68
CA SER A 107 3.29 -6.31 3.92
C SER A 107 4.10 -6.98 5.03
N ALA A 108 5.06 -7.85 4.68
CA ALA A 108 6.02 -8.44 5.63
C ALA A 108 7.05 -7.44 6.21
N SER A 109 7.04 -6.17 5.81
CA SER A 109 7.97 -5.15 6.32
C SER A 109 7.25 -4.15 7.21
N HIS A 110 7.96 -3.59 8.20
CA HIS A 110 7.37 -2.61 9.13
C HIS A 110 6.66 -1.45 8.44
N VAL A 111 7.21 -0.93 7.34
CA VAL A 111 6.56 0.14 6.54
C VAL A 111 5.24 -0.31 5.90
N GLY A 112 5.13 -1.58 5.49
CA GLY A 112 3.89 -2.15 4.97
C GLY A 112 2.86 -2.39 6.07
N GLN A 113 3.30 -2.84 7.25
CA GLN A 113 2.44 -3.01 8.43
C GLN A 113 1.85 -1.67 8.87
N LEU A 114 2.67 -0.62 8.93
CA LEU A 114 2.22 0.74 9.23
C LEU A 114 1.23 1.25 8.18
N ALA A 115 1.45 0.96 6.89
CA ALA A 115 0.50 1.36 5.86
C ALA A 115 -0.85 0.67 5.99
N LEU A 116 -0.89 -0.61 6.35
CA LEU A 116 -2.15 -1.31 6.59
C LEU A 116 -2.89 -0.73 7.79
N ALA A 117 -2.21 -0.64 8.93
CA ALA A 117 -2.78 -0.04 10.15
C ALA A 117 -3.28 1.39 9.86
N ARG A 118 -2.56 2.14 9.02
CA ARG A 118 -3.00 3.47 8.62
C ARG A 118 -4.25 3.44 7.72
N ALA A 119 -4.34 2.49 6.79
CA ALA A 119 -5.51 2.32 5.92
C ALA A 119 -6.78 1.94 6.71
N GLU A 120 -6.63 1.21 7.81
CA GLU A 120 -7.71 0.93 8.77
C GLU A 120 -8.20 2.20 9.48
N LEU A 121 -7.27 3.05 9.92
CA LEU A 121 -7.56 4.27 10.67
C LEU A 121 -8.03 5.45 9.80
N LEU A 122 -7.88 5.38 8.48
CA LEU A 122 -8.31 6.44 7.58
C LEU A 122 -9.85 6.54 7.58
N PRO A 123 -10.44 7.75 7.64
CA PRO A 123 -11.88 7.93 7.59
C PRO A 123 -12.47 7.31 6.33
N ARG A 124 -13.56 6.54 6.49
CA ARG A 124 -14.31 5.97 5.37
C ARG A 124 -15.61 6.74 5.22
N ALA A 125 -16.01 7.00 3.97
CA ALA A 125 -17.33 7.55 3.68
C ALA A 125 -18.46 6.58 4.08
N GLU A 126 -18.18 5.28 4.02
CA GLU A 126 -19.09 4.20 4.40
C GLU A 126 -18.43 3.33 5.48
N ARG A 127 -19.17 3.00 6.56
CA ARG A 127 -18.72 2.03 7.55
C ARG A 127 -18.77 0.65 6.91
N ILE A 128 -17.60 0.09 6.62
CA ILE A 128 -17.48 -1.31 6.20
C ILE A 128 -16.75 -2.06 7.30
N ASP A 129 -17.49 -2.93 7.97
CA ASP A 129 -17.03 -3.79 9.06
C ASP A 129 -16.36 -5.04 8.47
N ILE A 130 -15.08 -4.88 8.11
CA ILE A 130 -14.26 -5.95 7.54
C ILE A 130 -12.95 -6.03 8.30
N ASP A 131 -12.58 -7.27 8.62
CA ASP A 131 -11.29 -7.58 9.21
C ASP A 131 -10.19 -7.48 8.16
N LEU A 132 -9.12 -6.76 8.47
CA LEU A 132 -7.98 -6.57 7.59
C LEU A 132 -6.74 -7.24 8.22
N GLY A 133 -6.20 -8.23 7.51
CA GLY A 133 -5.07 -9.03 7.98
C GLY A 133 -3.89 -9.01 7.02
N MET A 134 -2.71 -9.36 7.53
CA MET A 134 -1.52 -9.62 6.69
C MET A 134 -1.11 -11.07 6.74
N ILE A 135 -0.65 -11.57 5.59
CA ILE A 135 0.14 -12.81 5.57
C ILE A 135 1.51 -12.47 6.14
N THR A 136 1.77 -12.95 7.35
CA THR A 136 3.05 -12.81 8.07
C THR A 136 3.97 -14.02 7.88
N HIS A 137 3.47 -15.12 7.32
CA HIS A 137 4.24 -16.32 6.99
C HIS A 137 5.05 -16.17 5.69
N LYS A 138 6.08 -17.01 5.51
CA LYS A 138 6.99 -16.94 4.35
C LYS A 138 6.18 -16.95 3.03
N PRO A 139 6.56 -16.14 2.03
CA PRO A 139 5.80 -15.95 0.78
C PRO A 139 5.47 -17.25 0.03
N ASP A 140 6.20 -18.31 0.31
CA ASP A 140 6.17 -19.58 -0.41
C ASP A 140 5.03 -20.51 0.05
N GLU A 141 4.35 -20.23 1.18
CA GLU A 141 3.21 -21.02 1.70
C GLU A 141 1.86 -20.29 1.59
N ALA A 142 1.90 -18.99 1.31
CA ALA A 142 0.75 -18.10 1.32
C ALA A 142 -0.30 -18.41 0.23
N GLY A 143 0.15 -18.83 -0.95
CA GLY A 143 -0.74 -19.17 -2.06
C GLY A 143 -1.51 -20.47 -1.87
N LEU A 144 -1.03 -21.38 -1.00
CA LEU A 144 -1.62 -22.71 -0.79
C LEU A 144 -2.78 -22.68 0.21
N ILE A 145 -2.67 -21.83 1.25
CA ILE A 145 -3.69 -21.72 2.31
C ILE A 145 -5.00 -21.12 1.76
N GLY A 146 -4.91 -20.19 0.79
CA GLY A 146 -6.10 -19.62 0.14
C GLY A 146 -6.84 -20.57 -0.80
N ALA A 147 -6.16 -21.60 -1.34
CA ALA A 147 -6.75 -22.55 -2.29
C ALA A 147 -7.50 -23.71 -1.62
N THR A 148 -7.26 -23.96 -0.33
CA THR A 148 -7.88 -25.07 0.43
C THR A 148 -9.03 -24.62 1.34
N ALA A 149 -9.33 -23.31 1.39
CA ALA A 149 -10.39 -22.72 2.20
C ALA A 149 -11.64 -22.29 1.39
N CYS A 150 -11.74 -22.71 0.12
CA CYS A 150 -12.93 -22.53 -0.72
C CYS A 150 -13.87 -23.73 -0.64
#